data_AF-A0A844G596-F1
#
_entry.id   AF-A0A844G596-F1
#
_cell.length_a   1.000
_cell.length_b   1.000
_cell.length_c   1.000
_cell.angle_alpha   90.00
_cell.angle_beta   90.00
_cell.angle_gamma   90.00
#
_symmetry.space_group_name_H-M   'P 1'
#
loop_
_entity.id
_entity.type
_entity.pdbx_description
1 polymer ?
#
loop_
_entity_poly.entity_id
_entity_poly.type
_entity_poly.pdbx_seq_one_letter_code
_entity_poly.pdbx_strand_id
1 'polypeptide(L)'
;MKKLLIIAAVLAVCAGVWFICSREKVPAAAETQAAPAAEAERAAAFVSEFRAVLAANDLVKLKALCDNPKSGDLAAQLELLRGAELPEKPERVEFRTARSDSWSLCYPVDGGMIQIVLRRVDDGSFRFKSAYR
;
A
#
# COMPACT_ATOMS: atom_id res chain seq x y z
N MET A 1 -0.81 43.34 34.21
CA MET A 1 -1.71 42.97 33.09
C MET A 1 -1.00 42.91 31.72
N LYS A 2 -0.21 43.91 31.31
CA LYS A 2 0.54 43.88 30.02
C LYS A 2 1.44 42.64 29.81
N LYS A 3 2.14 42.16 30.84
CA LYS A 3 3.00 40.97 30.75
C LYS A 3 2.24 39.67 30.44
N LEU A 4 1.00 39.53 30.94
CA LEU A 4 0.17 38.35 30.69
C LEU A 4 -0.37 38.32 29.24
N LEU A 5 -0.68 39.50 28.69
CA LEU A 5 -1.13 39.62 27.29
C LEU A 5 -0.03 39.25 26.29
N ILE A 6 1.23 39.60 26.60
CA ILE A 6 2.38 39.23 25.75
C ILE A 6 2.61 37.72 25.78
N ILE A 7 2.51 37.08 26.96
CA ILE A 7 2.66 35.62 27.08
C ILE A 7 1.54 34.89 26.34
N ALA A 8 0.29 35.36 26.43
CA ALA A 8 -0.83 34.79 25.68
C ALA A 8 -0.65 34.92 24.16
N ALA A 9 -0.14 36.07 23.69
CA ALA A 9 0.17 36.28 22.28
C ALA A 9 1.29 35.36 21.78
N VAL A 10 2.36 35.19 22.57
CA VAL A 10 3.45 34.27 22.23
C VAL A 10 2.96 32.81 22.22
N LEU A 11 2.13 32.41 23.18
CA LEU A 11 1.55 31.05 23.21
C LEU A 11 0.62 30.79 22.01
N ALA A 12 -0.19 31.77 21.59
CA ALA A 12 -1.03 31.65 20.41
C ALA A 12 -0.21 31.52 19.12
N VAL A 13 0.90 32.26 19.00
CA VAL A 13 1.83 32.14 17.87
C VAL A 13 2.55 30.79 17.90
N CYS A 14 3.04 30.35 19.07
CA CYS A 14 3.68 29.04 19.21
C CYS A 14 2.70 27.90 18.91
N ALA A 15 1.43 28.00 19.31
CA ALA A 15 0.39 27.03 18.99
C ALA A 15 0.03 27.04 17.50
N GLY A 16 -0.01 28.22 16.87
CA GLY A 16 -0.24 28.36 15.42
C GLY A 16 0.91 27.80 14.58
N VAL A 17 2.16 28.10 14.95
CA VAL A 17 3.35 27.53 14.31
C VAL A 17 3.43 26.02 14.54
N TRP A 18 3.14 25.54 15.76
CA TRP A 18 3.02 24.11 16.02
C TRP A 18 1.93 23.48 15.16
N PHE A 19 0.75 24.08 15.04
CA PHE A 19 -0.36 23.56 14.24
C PHE A 19 -0.02 23.52 12.73
N ILE A 20 0.68 24.53 12.21
CA ILE A 20 1.14 24.57 10.80
C ILE A 20 2.27 23.54 10.57
N CYS A 21 3.30 23.51 11.41
CA CYS A 21 4.38 22.51 11.32
C CYS A 21 3.88 21.08 11.60
N SER A 22 2.78 20.92 12.34
CA SER A 22 2.10 19.62 12.54
C SER A 22 1.31 19.18 11.30
N ARG A 23 0.84 20.12 10.46
CA ARG A 23 0.25 19.78 9.15
C ARG A 23 1.30 19.38 8.12
N GLU A 24 2.55 19.82 8.26
CA GLU A 24 3.66 19.28 7.46
C GLU A 24 4.10 17.89 7.97
N LYS A 25 3.83 17.58 9.24
CA LYS A 25 3.98 16.26 9.86
C LYS A 25 2.65 15.51 9.91
N VAL A 26 1.94 15.39 8.78
CA VAL A 26 1.01 14.27 8.63
C VAL A 26 1.86 12.99 8.74
N PRO A 27 1.67 12.11 9.73
CA PRO A 27 2.34 10.82 9.72
C PRO A 27 1.91 10.11 8.44
N ALA A 28 2.87 9.54 7.72
CA ALA A 28 2.75 8.90 6.42
C ALA A 28 1.85 7.63 6.40
N ALA A 29 0.60 7.74 6.86
CA ALA A 29 -0.53 7.30 6.06
C ALA A 29 -0.76 8.33 4.92
N ALA A 30 0.31 8.82 4.29
CA ALA A 30 0.67 8.45 2.93
C ALA A 30 -0.58 8.59 2.07
N GLU A 31 -0.83 9.81 1.61
CA GLU A 31 -1.90 10.14 0.68
C GLU A 31 -2.00 9.03 -0.37
N THR A 32 -3.04 8.23 -0.23
CA THR A 32 -3.41 7.20 -1.20
C THR A 32 -4.47 7.85 -2.07
N GLN A 33 -4.28 7.75 -3.37
CA GLN A 33 -5.30 8.15 -4.33
C GLN A 33 -5.76 6.92 -5.08
N ALA A 34 -6.98 6.99 -5.63
CA ALA A 34 -7.41 5.98 -6.58
C ALA A 34 -6.38 5.89 -7.71
N ALA A 35 -5.95 4.67 -8.03
CA ALA A 35 -5.04 4.47 -9.15
C ALA A 35 -5.76 4.87 -10.47
N PRO A 36 -5.06 5.49 -11.44
CA PRO A 36 -5.62 5.71 -12.77
C PRO A 36 -6.18 4.41 -13.36
N ALA A 37 -7.32 4.46 -14.05
CA ALA A 37 -8.06 3.26 -14.48
C ALA A 37 -7.18 2.24 -15.23
N ALA A 38 -6.37 2.69 -16.20
CA ALA A 38 -5.46 1.81 -16.93
C ALA A 38 -4.39 1.17 -16.04
N GLU A 39 -3.86 1.90 -15.04
CA GLU A 39 -2.88 1.35 -14.09
C GLU A 39 -3.54 0.36 -13.13
N ALA A 40 -4.78 0.65 -12.69
CA ALA A 40 -5.56 -0.24 -11.86
C ALA A 40 -5.86 -1.57 -12.56
N GLU A 41 -6.23 -1.53 -13.85
CA GLU A 41 -6.44 -2.72 -14.67
C GLU A 41 -5.17 -3.55 -14.82
N ARG A 42 -4.02 -2.91 -15.12
CA ARG A 42 -2.73 -3.62 -15.21
C ARG A 42 -2.31 -4.24 -13.88
N ALA A 43 -2.51 -3.55 -12.77
CA ALA A 43 -2.21 -4.05 -11.44
C ALA A 43 -3.10 -5.26 -11.08
N ALA A 44 -4.39 -5.20 -11.40
CA ALA A 44 -5.32 -6.31 -11.20
C ALA A 44 -4.99 -7.52 -12.08
N ALA A 45 -4.63 -7.28 -13.35
CA ALA A 45 -4.19 -8.33 -14.27
C ALA A 45 -2.93 -9.03 -13.74
N PHE A 46 -1.95 -8.28 -13.24
CA PHE A 46 -0.76 -8.85 -12.60
C PHE A 46 -1.11 -9.74 -11.40
N VAL A 47 -2.02 -9.30 -10.51
CA VAL A 47 -2.44 -10.13 -9.36
C VAL A 47 -3.11 -11.42 -9.83
N SER A 48 -3.93 -11.36 -10.86
CA SER A 48 -4.56 -12.54 -11.47
C SER A 48 -3.52 -13.53 -11.99
N GLU A 49 -2.52 -13.06 -12.74
CA GLU A 49 -1.42 -13.89 -13.24
C GLU A 49 -0.59 -14.48 -12.09
N PHE A 50 -0.22 -13.65 -11.11
CA PHE A 50 0.53 -14.08 -9.93
C PHE A 50 -0.19 -15.20 -9.18
N ARG A 51 -1.51 -15.07 -8.99
CA ARG A 51 -2.33 -16.12 -8.34
C ARG A 51 -2.39 -17.40 -9.17
N ALA A 52 -2.46 -17.29 -10.49
CA ALA A 52 -2.41 -18.48 -11.36
C ALA A 52 -1.07 -19.22 -11.22
N VAL A 53 0.04 -18.49 -11.17
CA VAL A 53 1.38 -19.05 -10.92
C VAL A 53 1.48 -19.68 -9.52
N LEU A 54 0.92 -19.02 -8.50
CA LEU A 54 0.85 -19.54 -7.13
C LEU A 54 0.04 -20.85 -7.07
N ALA A 55 -1.11 -20.91 -7.73
CA ALA A 55 -1.95 -22.11 -7.81
C ALA A 55 -1.27 -23.26 -8.56
N ALA A 56 -0.50 -22.95 -9.61
CA ALA A 56 0.32 -23.91 -10.34
C ALA A 56 1.56 -24.39 -9.55
N ASN A 57 1.85 -23.78 -8.40
CA ASN A 57 3.00 -24.06 -7.54
C ASN A 57 4.36 -23.96 -8.28
N ASP A 58 4.45 -23.10 -9.30
CA ASP A 58 5.70 -22.83 -10.04
C ASP A 58 6.57 -21.87 -9.24
N LEU A 59 7.37 -22.42 -8.32
CA LEU A 59 8.20 -21.66 -7.39
C LEU A 59 9.27 -20.80 -8.08
N VAL A 60 9.73 -21.19 -9.28
CA VAL A 60 10.74 -20.43 -10.02
C VAL A 60 10.13 -19.15 -10.55
N LYS A 61 8.98 -19.25 -11.23
CA LYS A 61 8.25 -18.07 -11.71
C LYS A 61 7.75 -17.22 -10.56
N LEU A 62 7.22 -17.83 -9.50
CA LEU A 62 6.72 -17.11 -8.34
C LEU A 62 7.79 -16.22 -7.72
N LYS A 63 9.01 -16.75 -7.52
CA LYS A 63 10.15 -15.97 -7.01
C LYS A 63 10.55 -14.82 -7.94
N ALA A 64 10.47 -15.04 -9.26
CA ALA A 64 10.75 -13.98 -10.23
C ALA A 64 9.73 -12.85 -10.16
N LEU A 65 8.47 -13.13 -9.82
CA LEU A 65 7.41 -12.12 -9.69
C LEU A 65 7.46 -11.34 -8.38
N CYS A 66 8.25 -11.76 -7.38
CA CYS A 66 8.38 -11.06 -6.10
C CYS A 66 9.42 -9.93 -6.15
N ASP A 67 9.14 -8.81 -5.47
CA ASP A 67 10.07 -7.70 -5.26
C ASP A 67 11.24 -8.12 -4.36
N ASN A 68 10.94 -8.89 -3.31
CA ASN A 68 11.95 -9.49 -2.43
C ASN A 68 11.68 -10.98 -2.20
N PRO A 69 12.22 -11.88 -3.04
CA PRO A 69 12.01 -13.33 -2.89
C PRO A 69 12.72 -13.93 -1.66
N LYS A 70 13.54 -13.16 -0.94
CA LYS A 70 14.27 -13.59 0.27
C LYS A 70 13.63 -13.07 1.56
N SER A 71 12.46 -12.43 1.48
CA SER A 71 11.73 -11.95 2.66
C SER A 71 11.34 -13.11 3.57
N GLY A 72 11.58 -12.98 4.88
CA GLY A 72 11.21 -13.99 5.87
C GLY A 72 9.69 -14.22 5.96
N ASP A 73 8.90 -13.19 5.68
CA ASP A 73 7.43 -13.24 5.75
C ASP A 73 6.79 -13.80 4.47
N LEU A 74 7.57 -14.00 3.40
CA LEU A 74 7.02 -14.36 2.09
C LEU A 74 6.24 -15.66 2.14
N ALA A 75 6.75 -16.68 2.85
CA ALA A 75 6.07 -17.97 2.96
C ALA A 75 4.67 -17.82 3.58
N ALA A 76 4.55 -17.09 4.69
CA ALA A 76 3.27 -16.85 5.35
C ALA A 76 2.29 -16.06 4.45
N GLN A 77 2.80 -15.10 3.68
CA GLN A 77 1.99 -14.32 2.73
C GLN A 77 1.49 -15.17 1.56
N LEU A 78 2.31 -16.09 1.05
CA LEU A 78 1.89 -17.00 -0.02
C LEU A 78 0.85 -18.01 0.46
N GLU A 79 0.99 -18.54 1.68
CA GLU A 79 -0.04 -19.41 2.27
C GLU A 79 -1.35 -18.66 2.52
N LEU A 80 -1.28 -17.41 3.01
CA LEU A 80 -2.45 -16.53 3.13
C LEU A 80 -3.19 -16.41 1.79
N LEU A 81 -2.46 -16.13 0.71
CA LEU A 81 -3.05 -15.95 -0.62
C LEU A 81 -3.56 -17.26 -1.24
N ARG A 82 -2.96 -18.41 -0.90
CA ARG A 82 -3.41 -19.73 -1.36
C ARG A 82 -4.72 -20.14 -0.70
N GLY A 83 -4.89 -19.84 0.59
CA GLY A 83 -6.11 -20.14 1.35
C GLY A 83 -7.24 -19.13 1.15
N ALA A 84 -6.99 -18.01 0.47
CA ALA A 84 -7.97 -16.94 0.28
C ALA A 84 -8.75 -17.07 -1.03
N GLU A 85 -10.08 -17.12 -0.89
CA GLU A 85 -11.01 -16.95 -2.01
C GLU A 85 -11.18 -15.46 -2.33
N LEU A 86 -10.24 -14.90 -3.10
CA LEU A 86 -10.37 -13.52 -3.55
C LEU A 86 -11.29 -13.44 -4.79
N PRO A 87 -12.20 -12.46 -4.87
CA PRO A 87 -12.98 -12.20 -6.07
C PRO A 87 -12.08 -11.86 -7.26
N GLU A 88 -12.62 -11.98 -8.48
CA GLU A 88 -11.88 -11.71 -9.72
C GLU A 88 -11.32 -10.28 -9.77
N LYS A 89 -12.07 -9.31 -9.24
CA LYS A 89 -11.70 -7.90 -9.22
C LYS A 89 -11.54 -7.40 -7.78
N PRO A 90 -10.52 -6.56 -7.51
CA PRO A 90 -10.43 -5.87 -6.23
C PRO A 90 -11.59 -4.90 -6.06
N GLU A 91 -12.00 -4.65 -4.82
CA GLU A 91 -12.97 -3.57 -4.51
C GLU A 91 -12.33 -2.20 -4.76
N ARG A 92 -11.04 -2.07 -4.45
CA ARG A 92 -10.31 -0.80 -4.60
C ARG A 92 -8.86 -1.03 -5.00
N VAL A 93 -8.36 -0.13 -5.85
CA VAL A 93 -6.94 -0.04 -6.20
C VAL A 93 -6.44 1.35 -5.87
N GLU A 94 -5.48 1.41 -4.95
CA GLU A 94 -4.88 2.65 -4.46
C GLU A 94 -3.43 2.75 -4.92
N PHE A 95 -3.02 3.96 -5.26
CA PHE A 95 -1.64 4.33 -5.52
C PHE A 95 -1.13 5.21 -4.38
N ARG A 96 0.04 4.87 -3.82
CA ARG A 96 0.66 5.66 -2.75
C ARG A 96 1.41 6.84 -3.35
N THR A 97 0.98 8.08 -3.12
CA THR A 97 1.66 9.25 -3.69
C THR A 97 3.04 9.49 -3.08
N ALA A 98 3.22 9.14 -1.79
CA ALA A 98 4.50 9.26 -1.08
C ALA A 98 5.57 8.28 -1.61
N ARG A 99 5.17 7.23 -2.32
CA ARG A 99 6.06 6.27 -2.98
C ARG A 99 5.46 5.94 -4.33
N SER A 100 5.88 6.68 -5.34
CA SER A 100 5.34 6.61 -6.70
C SER A 100 5.54 5.28 -7.42
N ASP A 101 6.06 4.28 -6.71
CA ASP A 101 6.31 2.93 -7.14
C ASP A 101 5.40 1.91 -6.43
N SER A 102 4.40 2.29 -5.63
CA SER A 102 3.62 1.35 -4.81
C SER A 102 2.10 1.42 -5.01
N TRP A 103 1.51 0.26 -5.28
CA TRP A 103 0.07 0.06 -5.46
C TRP A 103 -0.48 -0.89 -4.39
N SER A 104 -1.73 -0.68 -4.00
CA SER A 104 -2.46 -1.53 -3.06
C SER A 104 -3.78 -1.96 -3.69
N LEU A 105 -4.01 -3.26 -3.76
CA LEU A 105 -5.25 -3.87 -4.24
C LEU A 105 -5.96 -4.48 -3.05
N CYS A 106 -7.16 -4.00 -2.79
CA CYS A 106 -7.95 -4.36 -1.63
C CYS A 106 -9.07 -5.31 -2.07
N TYR A 107 -9.01 -6.56 -1.62
CA TYR A 107 -9.97 -7.61 -1.93
C TYR A 107 -10.86 -7.91 -0.72
N PRO A 108 -12.18 -7.85 -0.86
CA PRO A 108 -13.08 -8.28 0.20
C PRO A 108 -13.03 -9.79 0.34
N VAL A 109 -12.98 -10.27 1.58
CA VAL A 109 -13.01 -11.69 1.94
C VAL A 109 -13.89 -11.89 3.17
N ASP A 110 -14.31 -13.12 3.42
CA ASP A 110 -15.07 -13.44 4.63
C ASP A 110 -14.28 -13.05 5.88
N GLY A 111 -14.88 -12.16 6.68
CA GLY A 111 -14.29 -11.67 7.92
C GLY A 111 -13.21 -10.58 7.76
N GLY A 112 -13.09 -9.93 6.61
CA GLY A 112 -12.23 -8.74 6.49
C GLY A 112 -11.84 -8.36 5.06
N MET A 113 -10.62 -7.85 4.93
CA MET A 113 -10.04 -7.45 3.65
C MET A 113 -8.67 -8.10 3.51
N ILE A 114 -8.28 -8.48 2.30
CA ILE A 114 -6.89 -8.79 1.98
C ILE A 114 -6.34 -7.66 1.12
N GLN A 115 -5.26 -7.04 1.60
CA GLN A 115 -4.51 -6.03 0.86
C GLN A 115 -3.28 -6.67 0.22
N ILE A 116 -3.23 -6.65 -1.11
CA ILE A 116 -2.05 -7.04 -1.88
C ILE A 116 -1.30 -5.78 -2.30
N VAL A 117 -0.03 -5.68 -1.91
CA VAL A 117 0.83 -4.56 -2.25
C VAL A 117 1.74 -4.97 -3.40
N LEU A 118 1.71 -4.16 -4.45
CA LEU A 118 2.60 -4.27 -5.59
C LEU A 118 3.63 -3.15 -5.57
N ARG A 119 4.78 -3.44 -6.19
CA ARG A 119 5.79 -2.45 -6.53
C ARG A 119 5.95 -2.38 -8.04
N ARG A 120 6.00 -1.17 -8.60
CA ARG A 120 6.42 -0.95 -9.99
C ARG A 120 7.93 -0.79 -10.01
N VAL A 121 8.61 -1.55 -10.87
CA VAL A 121 10.06 -1.43 -11.08
C VAL A 121 10.35 -0.62 -12.34
N ASP A 122 11.63 -0.31 -12.59
CA ASP A 122 12.06 0.67 -13.61
C ASP A 122 11.60 0.33 -15.04
N ASP A 123 11.43 -0.95 -15.36
CA ASP A 123 10.91 -1.41 -16.66
C ASP A 123 9.38 -1.21 -16.82
N GLY A 124 8.71 -0.71 -15.77
CA GLY A 124 7.27 -0.48 -15.74
C GLY A 124 6.44 -1.70 -15.34
N SER A 125 7.06 -2.87 -15.12
CA SER A 125 6.37 -4.07 -14.64
C SER A 125 6.06 -4.00 -13.14
N PHE A 126 5.06 -4.79 -12.73
CA PHE A 126 4.73 -4.98 -11.33
C PHE A 126 5.50 -6.16 -10.73
N ARG A 127 5.79 -6.05 -9.43
CA ARG A 127 6.32 -7.11 -8.58
C ARG A 127 5.46 -7.22 -7.33
N PHE A 128 5.22 -8.44 -6.88
CA PHE A 128 4.56 -8.71 -5.62
C PHE A 128 5.48 -8.28 -4.47
N LYS A 129 5.00 -7.38 -3.61
CA LYS A 129 5.78 -6.89 -2.48
C LYS A 129 5.37 -7.56 -1.17
N SER A 130 4.07 -7.58 -0.89
CA SER A 130 3.53 -8.12 0.35
C SER A 130 2.02 -8.33 0.26
N ALA A 131 1.49 -9.18 1.15
CA ALA A 131 0.06 -9.32 1.37
C ALA A 131 -0.26 -9.22 2.86
N TYR A 132 -1.39 -8.61 3.18
CA TYR A 132 -1.88 -8.42 4.55
C TYR A 132 -3.37 -8.78 4.61
N ARG A 133 -3.83 -9.19 5.79
CA ARG A 133 -5.25 -9.33 6.13
C ARG A 133 -5.62 -8.30 7.17
#